data_AF-A0A2I1HQR2-F1
#
_entry.id   AF-A0A2I1HQR2-F1
#
_cell.length_a   1.000
_cell.length_b   1.000
_cell.length_c   1.000
_cell.angle_alpha   90.00
_cell.angle_beta   90.00
_cell.angle_gamma   90.00
#
_symmetry.space_group_name_H-M   'P 1'
#
loop_
_entity.id
_entity.type
_entity.pdbx_description
1 polymer ?
#
loop_
_entity_poly.entity_id
_entity_poly.type
_entity_poly.pdbx_seq_one_letter_code
_entity_poly.pdbx_strand_id
1 'polypeptide(L)'
;MLALPISKGTRTKYFNRIRFLLLEKYQSICNWLVSDSPKNNETTTYIRFSVRQTTWYFRFQVPCNTCSQLYAIVLSKDRRVCWKHKKEVIEKPPKVPLNKAIFKENSYESTKQIFSVQRGISYTKQLAFEGRKSYERP
;
A
#
# COMPACT_ATOMS: atom_id res chain seq x y z
N MET A 1 34.35 11.17 -0.86
CA MET A 1 33.75 9.85 -0.56
C MET A 1 34.33 9.35 0.75
N LEU A 2 33.55 9.32 1.84
CA LEU A 2 34.01 8.78 3.12
C LEU A 2 34.08 7.26 3.02
N ALA A 3 35.28 6.72 2.85
CA ALA A 3 35.52 5.28 2.90
C ALA A 3 35.34 4.81 4.35
N LEU A 4 34.17 4.25 4.65
CA LEU A 4 33.98 3.52 5.90
C LEU A 4 35.04 2.40 5.95
N PRO A 5 35.77 2.21 7.07
CA PRO A 5 36.71 1.11 7.22
C PRO A 5 35.91 -0.18 7.36
N ILE A 6 35.53 -0.75 6.22
CA ILE A 6 34.74 -1.97 6.11
C ILE A 6 35.68 -3.08 5.66
N SER A 7 35.71 -4.19 6.40
CA SER A 7 36.48 -5.37 6.01
C SER A 7 36.01 -5.90 4.65
N LYS A 8 36.93 -6.49 3.86
CA LYS A 8 36.63 -7.00 2.51
C LYS A 8 35.42 -7.95 2.51
N GLY A 9 35.32 -8.84 3.50
CA GLY A 9 34.18 -9.76 3.65
C GLY A 9 32.85 -9.04 3.90
N THR A 10 32.85 -8.01 4.74
CA THR A 10 31.64 -7.22 5.05
C THR A 10 31.19 -6.40 3.83
N ARG A 11 32.13 -5.87 3.05
CA ARG A 11 31.84 -5.14 1.81
C ARG A 11 31.13 -6.05 0.79
N THR A 12 31.65 -7.26 0.58
CA THR A 12 31.03 -8.24 -0.33
C THR A 12 29.65 -8.66 0.16
N LYS A 13 29.47 -8.87 1.48
CA LYS A 13 28.16 -9.20 2.08
C LYS A 13 27.13 -8.10 1.80
N TYR A 14 27.46 -6.84 2.04
CA TYR A 14 26.54 -5.73 1.76
C TYR A 14 26.27 -5.56 0.27
N PHE A 15 27.30 -5.67 -0.57
CA PHE A 15 27.13 -5.62 -2.02
C PHE A 15 26.15 -6.70 -2.51
N ASN A 16 26.33 -7.96 -2.09
CA ASN A 16 25.44 -9.05 -2.47
C ASN A 16 24.01 -8.83 -1.97
N ARG A 17 23.87 -8.29 -0.75
CA ARG A 17 22.55 -7.96 -0.20
C ARG A 17 21.86 -6.84 -0.99
N ILE A 18 22.58 -5.77 -1.33
CA ILE A 18 22.05 -4.68 -2.17
C ILE A 18 21.66 -5.21 -3.54
N ARG A 19 22.53 -6.01 -4.17
CA ARG A 19 22.24 -6.64 -5.47
C ARG A 19 20.97 -7.48 -5.43
N PHE A 20 20.81 -8.32 -4.40
CA PHE A 20 19.61 -9.13 -4.21
C PHE A 20 18.35 -8.26 -4.08
N LEU A 21 18.38 -7.23 -3.22
CA LEU A 21 17.26 -6.32 -3.02
C LEU A 21 16.90 -5.55 -4.29
N LEU A 22 17.89 -5.17 -5.10
CA LEU A 22 17.66 -4.51 -6.39
C LEU A 22 16.97 -5.45 -7.38
N LEU A 23 17.42 -6.70 -7.48
CA LEU A 23 16.82 -7.70 -8.38
C LEU A 23 15.37 -8.03 -7.98
N GLU A 24 15.14 -8.25 -6.70
CA GLU A 24 13.80 -8.50 -6.15
C GLU A 24 12.86 -7.32 -6.43
N LYS A 25 13.35 -6.08 -6.21
CA LYS A 25 12.56 -4.88 -6.49
C LYS A 25 12.29 -4.70 -7.98
N TYR A 26 13.26 -5.00 -8.85
CA TYR A 26 13.09 -4.93 -10.30
C TYR A 26 12.02 -5.92 -10.78
N GLN A 27 12.09 -7.19 -10.34
CA GLN A 27 11.08 -8.19 -10.66
C GLN A 27 9.69 -7.77 -10.14
N SER A 28 9.61 -7.24 -8.93
CA SER A 28 8.36 -6.70 -8.39
C SER A 28 7.79 -5.60 -9.28
N ILE A 29 8.62 -4.66 -9.76
CA ILE A 29 8.17 -3.62 -10.69
C ILE A 29 7.66 -4.24 -11.99
N CYS A 30 8.41 -5.15 -12.62
CA CYS A 30 8.01 -5.81 -13.87
C CYS A 30 6.69 -6.59 -13.73
N ASN A 31 6.59 -7.45 -12.71
CA ASN A 31 5.38 -8.25 -12.46
C ASN A 31 4.15 -7.36 -12.25
N TRP A 32 4.38 -6.22 -11.62
CA TRP A 32 3.29 -5.33 -11.29
C TRP A 32 2.86 -4.46 -12.49
N LEU A 33 3.78 -4.09 -13.39
CA LEU A 33 3.44 -3.49 -14.68
C LEU A 33 2.57 -4.41 -15.55
N VAL A 34 2.84 -5.71 -15.49
CA VAL A 34 2.06 -6.76 -16.18
C VAL A 34 0.73 -7.06 -15.47
N SER A 35 0.54 -6.60 -14.23
CA SER A 35 -0.67 -6.89 -13.47
C SER A 35 -1.87 -6.10 -13.99
N ASP A 36 -2.95 -6.81 -14.33
CA ASP A 36 -4.22 -6.24 -14.76
C ASP A 36 -5.13 -5.79 -13.60
N SER A 37 -4.65 -5.83 -12.36
CA SER A 37 -5.46 -5.49 -11.19
C SER A 37 -5.99 -4.04 -11.28
N PRO A 38 -7.29 -3.79 -11.05
CA PRO A 38 -7.84 -2.43 -11.01
C PRO A 38 -7.46 -1.67 -9.73
N LYS A 39 -6.69 -2.29 -8.82
CA LYS A 39 -6.32 -1.67 -7.54
C LYS A 39 -5.37 -0.49 -7.77
N ASN A 40 -5.62 0.61 -7.08
CA ASN A 40 -4.74 1.80 -7.07
C ASN A 40 -3.57 1.65 -6.07
N ASN A 41 -3.05 0.43 -5.88
CA ASN A 41 -1.93 0.22 -4.97
C ASN A 41 -0.67 0.81 -5.60
N GLU A 42 0.04 1.67 -4.89
CA GLU A 42 1.24 2.31 -5.41
C GLU A 42 2.48 1.48 -5.08
N THR A 43 3.29 1.20 -6.09
CA THR A 43 4.60 0.59 -5.86
C THR A 43 5.68 1.67 -5.94
N THR A 44 6.40 1.85 -4.83
CA THR A 44 7.57 2.74 -4.80
C THR A 44 8.67 2.21 -5.69
N THR A 45 9.35 3.09 -6.43
CA THR A 45 10.44 2.72 -7.36
C THR A 45 11.82 2.72 -6.71
N TYR A 46 11.90 2.76 -5.37
CA TYR A 46 13.18 2.78 -4.67
C TYR A 46 13.27 1.70 -3.58
N ILE A 47 14.50 1.32 -3.26
CA ILE A 47 14.85 0.57 -2.06
C ILE A 47 15.62 1.48 -1.11
N ARG A 48 15.37 1.29 0.19
CA ARG A 48 16.12 1.94 1.27
C ARG A 48 17.08 0.91 1.85
N PHE A 49 18.35 1.26 1.93
CA PHE A 49 19.38 0.41 2.52
C PHE A 49 20.13 1.20 3.59
N SER A 50 20.05 0.76 4.83
CA SER A 50 20.69 1.45 5.96
C SER A 50 21.80 0.58 6.54
N VAL A 51 22.97 1.18 6.78
CA VAL A 51 24.09 0.58 7.49
C VAL A 51 24.59 1.57 8.53
N ARG A 52 24.50 1.18 9.81
CA ARG A 52 24.82 2.02 10.96
C ARG A 52 24.04 3.34 10.89
N GLN A 53 24.74 4.46 10.74
CA GLN A 53 24.15 5.81 10.67
C GLN A 53 23.94 6.29 9.22
N THR A 54 24.33 5.49 8.22
CA THR A 54 24.19 5.87 6.81
C THR A 54 22.97 5.19 6.21
N THR A 55 22.11 5.97 5.56
CA THR A 55 20.97 5.46 4.78
C THR A 55 21.15 5.84 3.33
N TRP A 56 21.06 4.85 2.45
CA TRP A 56 21.17 4.97 1.01
C TRP A 56 19.81 4.67 0.40
N TYR A 57 19.43 5.48 -0.59
CA TYR A 57 18.21 5.29 -1.36
C TYR A 57 18.61 4.96 -2.80
N PHE A 58 18.29 3.74 -3.24
CA PHE A 58 18.54 3.32 -4.62
C PHE A 58 17.22 3.34 -5.37
N ARG A 59 17.13 4.18 -6.39
CA ARG A 59 15.90 4.40 -7.16
C ARG A 59 16.05 3.90 -8.59
N PHE A 60 15.01 3.24 -9.09
CA PHE A 60 14.83 2.94 -10.50
C PHE A 60 14.25 4.15 -11.22
N GLN A 61 14.93 4.58 -12.29
CA GLN A 61 14.46 5.65 -13.15
C GLN A 61 13.40 5.09 -14.10
N VAL A 62 12.15 5.44 -13.84
CA VAL A 62 11.01 5.05 -14.66
C VAL A 62 10.39 6.34 -15.21
N PRO A 63 10.24 6.50 -16.53
CA PRO A 63 9.63 7.67 -17.12
C PRO A 63 8.11 7.66 -16.90
N CYS A 64 7.52 8.85 -16.74
CA CYS A 64 6.08 9.02 -16.74
C CYS A 64 5.52 8.88 -18.17
N ASN A 65 4.38 8.19 -18.33
CA ASN A 65 3.70 8.02 -19.61
C ASN A 65 3.23 9.36 -20.20
N THR A 66 2.89 10.35 -19.36
CA THR A 66 2.33 11.64 -19.80
C THR A 66 3.39 12.69 -20.10
N CYS A 67 4.42 12.80 -19.24
CA CYS A 67 5.39 13.90 -19.32
C CYS A 67 6.85 13.46 -19.43
N SER A 68 7.11 12.16 -19.54
CA SER A 68 8.45 11.55 -19.66
C SER A 68 9.43 11.90 -18.53
N GLN A 69 8.99 12.59 -17.48
CA GLN A 69 9.82 12.96 -16.35
C GLN A 69 10.24 11.71 -15.56
N LEU A 70 11.51 11.64 -15.14
CA LEU A 70 12.13 10.48 -14.48
C LEU A 70 11.68 10.22 -13.03
N TYR A 71 10.45 10.59 -12.69
CA TYR A 71 9.94 10.59 -11.32
C TYR A 71 8.72 9.68 -11.11
N ALA A 72 8.59 8.60 -11.89
CA ALA A 72 7.37 7.82 -11.90
C ALA A 72 7.17 6.94 -10.64
N ILE A 73 5.91 6.90 -10.21
CA ILE A 73 5.27 5.85 -9.43
C ILE A 73 4.73 4.84 -10.43
N VAL A 74 4.86 3.56 -10.09
CA VAL A 74 4.33 2.47 -10.91
C VAL A 74 2.95 2.06 -10.37
N LEU A 75 1.94 2.22 -11.23
CA LEU A 75 0.54 1.79 -11.11
C LEU A 75 0.21 0.68 -12.14
N SER A 76 -0.86 -0.08 -11.89
CA SER A 76 -1.09 -1.39 -12.53
C SER A 76 -1.52 -1.13 -13.96
N LYS A 77 -1.51 -2.14 -14.83
CA LYS A 77 -1.79 -1.95 -16.28
C LYS A 77 -0.80 -0.97 -16.93
N ASP A 78 0.49 -1.12 -16.63
CA ASP A 78 1.58 -0.27 -17.14
C ASP A 78 1.42 1.25 -16.92
N ARG A 79 0.68 1.64 -15.88
CA ARG A 79 0.43 3.07 -15.56
C ARG A 79 1.64 3.66 -14.85
N ARG A 80 2.52 4.36 -15.57
CA ARG A 80 3.69 5.04 -14.98
C ARG A 80 3.43 6.53 -14.89
N VAL A 81 3.31 7.06 -13.68
CA VAL A 81 2.87 8.46 -13.47
C VAL A 81 3.80 9.20 -12.53
N CYS A 82 4.10 10.45 -12.85
CA CYS A 82 4.78 11.33 -11.91
C CYS A 82 3.81 11.81 -10.82
N TRP A 83 4.35 12.39 -9.75
CA TRP A 83 3.54 12.93 -8.65
C TRP A 83 2.49 13.96 -9.10
N LYS A 84 2.77 14.72 -10.16
CA LYS A 84 1.86 15.72 -10.73
C LYS A 84 0.62 15.06 -11.38
N HIS A 85 0.85 14.10 -12.28
CA HIS A 85 -0.22 13.39 -13.02
C HIS A 85 -0.86 12.24 -12.21
N LYS A 86 -0.39 11.98 -10.99
CA LYS A 86 -0.93 10.94 -10.11
C LYS A 86 -2.44 11.07 -9.89
N LYS A 87 -2.94 12.30 -9.67
CA LYS A 87 -4.36 12.54 -9.36
C LYS A 87 -5.30 12.22 -10.52
N GLU A 88 -4.80 12.26 -11.76
CA GLU A 88 -5.56 12.01 -12.98
C GLU A 88 -5.76 10.52 -13.24
N VAL A 89 -4.84 9.69 -12.73
CA VAL A 89 -4.78 8.25 -13.06
C VAL A 89 -5.39 7.35 -11.98
N ILE A 90 -5.60 7.88 -10.77
CA ILE A 90 -6.30 7.15 -9.70
C ILE A 90 -7.77 6.98 -10.08
N GLU A 91 -8.17 5.72 -10.33
CA GLU A 91 -9.56 5.36 -10.54
C GLU A 91 -10.30 5.57 -9.22
N LYS A 92 -11.08 6.65 -9.10
CA LYS A 92 -11.96 6.83 -7.96
C LYS A 92 -13.08 5.79 -8.08
N PRO A 93 -13.35 4.98 -7.05
CA PRO A 93 -14.55 4.14 -7.09
C PRO A 93 -15.76 5.04 -7.36
N PRO A 94 -16.73 4.59 -8.17
CA PRO A 94 -17.91 5.38 -8.44
C PRO A 94 -18.51 5.82 -7.10
N LYS A 95 -18.74 7.14 -6.96
CA LYS A 95 -19.48 7.66 -5.82
C LYS A 95 -20.89 7.08 -5.93
N VAL A 96 -21.14 5.98 -5.21
CA VAL A 96 -22.51 5.49 -5.05
C VAL A 96 -23.28 6.64 -4.43
N PRO A 97 -24.33 7.18 -5.07
CA PRO A 97 -25.16 8.20 -4.45
C PRO A 97 -25.64 7.65 -3.12
N LEU A 98 -25.39 8.36 -2.02
CA LEU A 98 -25.80 7.94 -0.67
C LEU A 98 -27.30 7.57 -0.65
N ASN A 99 -28.08 8.23 -1.51
CA ASN A 99 -29.51 8.06 -1.70
C ASN A 99 -29.92 6.69 -2.30
N LYS A 100 -28.97 5.88 -2.78
CA LYS A 100 -29.18 4.49 -3.26
C LYS A 100 -28.45 3.45 -2.41
N ALA A 101 -27.73 3.87 -1.38
CA ALA A 101 -27.22 2.94 -0.38
C ALA A 101 -28.42 2.44 0.43
N ILE A 102 -29.02 1.34 -0.02
CA ILE A 102 -29.92 0.55 0.81
C ILE A 102 -29.05 -0.01 1.92
N PHE A 103 -28.90 0.76 3.00
CA PHE A 103 -28.56 0.16 4.27
C PHE A 103 -29.74 -0.76 4.56
N LYS A 104 -29.53 -2.07 4.48
CA LYS A 104 -30.48 -3.01 5.05
C LYS A 104 -30.59 -2.63 6.53
N GLU A 105 -31.63 -1.87 6.86
CA GLU A 105 -32.10 -1.70 8.23
C GLU A 105 -32.59 -3.07 8.67
N ASN A 106 -31.61 -3.82 9.12
CA ASN A 106 -31.79 -5.10 9.72
C ASN A 106 -32.23 -4.81 11.14
N SER A 107 -33.54 -4.60 11.31
CA SER A 107 -34.24 -4.54 12.59
C SER A 107 -34.27 -5.91 13.27
N TYR A 108 -33.14 -6.58 13.32
CA TYR A 108 -32.94 -7.77 14.11
C TYR A 108 -31.93 -7.40 15.19
N GLU A 109 -32.34 -7.52 16.45
CA GLU A 109 -31.45 -7.54 17.59
C GLU A 109 -30.39 -8.64 17.36
N SER A 110 -29.30 -8.26 16.69
CA SER A 110 -28.28 -9.24 16.27
C SER A 110 -27.47 -9.63 17.50
N THR A 111 -27.94 -10.68 18.18
CA THR A 111 -27.13 -11.42 19.13
C THR A 111 -26.08 -12.20 18.33
N LYS A 112 -24.79 -12.00 18.65
CA LYS A 112 -23.71 -12.84 18.13
C LYS A 112 -23.17 -13.67 19.27
N GLN A 113 -23.14 -14.99 19.10
CA GLN A 113 -22.37 -15.85 19.99
C GLN A 113 -20.90 -15.73 19.64
N ILE A 114 -20.08 -15.44 20.65
CA ILE A 114 -18.64 -15.34 20.51
C ILE A 114 -18.04 -16.52 21.25
N PHE A 115 -17.21 -17.29 20.55
CA PHE A 115 -16.49 -18.41 21.11
C PHE A 115 -15.01 -18.07 21.28
N SER A 116 -14.50 -18.19 22.51
CA SER A 116 -13.07 -18.05 22.78
C SER A 116 -12.43 -19.43 22.86
N VAL A 117 -11.78 -19.85 21.78
CA VAL A 117 -11.09 -21.15 21.70
C VAL A 117 -10.00 -21.27 22.78
N GLN A 118 -9.31 -20.17 23.09
CA GLN A 118 -8.20 -20.18 24.04
C GLN A 118 -8.65 -20.33 25.50
N ARG A 119 -9.89 -19.92 25.84
CA ARG A 119 -10.43 -20.02 27.21
C ARG A 119 -11.55 -21.04 27.34
N GLY A 120 -12.00 -21.66 26.26
CA GLY A 120 -13.10 -22.64 26.25
C GLY A 120 -14.47 -22.08 26.62
N ILE A 121 -14.65 -20.75 26.57
CA ILE A 121 -15.88 -20.08 27.01
C ILE A 121 -16.61 -19.51 25.80
N SER A 122 -17.94 -19.63 25.82
CA SER A 122 -18.84 -18.96 24.89
C SER A 122 -19.72 -17.97 25.65
N TYR A 123 -19.98 -16.82 25.04
CA TYR A 123 -20.94 -15.86 25.57
C TYR A 123 -21.68 -15.15 24.43
N THR A 124 -22.92 -14.77 24.71
CA THR A 124 -23.79 -14.09 23.75
C THR A 124 -23.66 -12.59 23.93
N LYS A 125 -23.26 -11.88 22.87
CA LYS A 125 -23.16 -10.42 22.87
C LYS A 125 -24.33 -9.84 22.06
N GLN A 126 -25.18 -9.04 22.72
CA GLN A 126 -26.16 -8.21 22.03
C GLN A 126 -25.43 -7.03 21.36
N LEU A 127 -25.65 -6.84 20.07
CA LEU A 127 -25.18 -5.67 19.34
C LEU A 127 -26.30 -4.63 19.32
N ALA A 128 -26.35 -3.75 20.32
CA ALA A 128 -27.18 -2.56 20.25
C ALA A 128 -26.53 -1.57 19.27
N PHE A 129 -27.17 -1.32 18.14
CA PHE A 129 -26.93 -0.10 17.38
C PHE A 129 -27.94 0.94 17.88
N GLU A 130 -27.55 1.74 18.86
CA GLU A 130 -28.27 2.98 19.14
C GLU A 130 -28.08 3.89 17.92
N GLY A 131 -29.17 4.16 17.21
CA GLY A 131 -29.20 5.01 16.03
C GLY A 131 -28.52 6.35 16.33
N ARG A 132 -27.70 6.82 15.38
CA ARG A 132 -27.02 8.12 15.49
C ARG A 132 -28.08 9.21 15.67
N LYS A 133 -28.06 9.91 16.80
CA LYS A 133 -28.71 11.22 16.94
C LYS A 133 -28.16 12.12 15.83
N SER A 134 -29.05 12.66 15.01
CA SER A 134 -28.73 13.73 14.06
C SER A 134 -28.26 14.95 14.84
N TYR A 135 -27.01 15.35 14.65
CA TYR A 135 -26.56 16.66 15.10
C TYR A 135 -27.09 17.70 14.10
N GLU A 136 -28.09 18.48 14.51
CA GLU A 136 -28.37 19.76 13.87
C GLU A 136 -27.14 20.67 14.09
N ARG A 137 -26.65 21.27 13.01
CA ARG A 137 -25.58 22.27 13.10
C ARG A 137 -26.18 23.61 13.51
N PRO A 138 -25.50 24.37 14.40
CA PRO A 138 -25.85 25.77 14.65
C PRO A 138 -25.60 26.64 13.42
#